data_AF-A0AAJ0PYM6-F1
#
_entry.id   AF-A0AAJ0PYM6-F1
#
_cell.length_a   1.000
_cell.length_b   1.000
_cell.length_c   1.000
_cell.angle_alpha   90.00
_cell.angle_beta   90.00
_cell.angle_gamma   90.00
#
_symmetry.space_group_name_H-M   'P 1'
#
loop_
_entity.id
_entity.type
_entity.pdbx_description
1 polymer ?
#
loop_
_entity_poly.entity_id
_entity_poly.type
_entity_poly.pdbx_seq_one_letter_code
_entity_poly.pdbx_strand_id
1 'polypeptide(L)'
;MTHFFRNLPNEAAQQIDALSRLLYDLREDRKRLLAEFGAADEAALLARIAAGEVDEHPAYEHYVAAKTLTHTRETIREQLRALLLAQGA
;
A
#
# COMPACT_ATOMS: atom_id res chain seq x y z
N MET A 1 -14.26 -18.88 11.96
CA MET A 1 -12.99 -18.23 11.60
C MET A 1 -11.90 -19.27 11.70
N THR A 2 -11.39 -19.75 10.56
CA THR A 2 -10.39 -20.82 10.48
C THR A 2 -9.10 -20.35 11.16
N HIS A 3 -8.60 -21.12 12.12
CA HIS A 3 -7.43 -20.75 12.94
C HIS A 3 -6.14 -20.79 12.10
N PHE A 4 -5.89 -19.75 11.31
CA PHE A 4 -4.71 -19.60 10.44
C PHE A 4 -3.40 -19.62 11.24
N PHE A 5 -3.43 -19.21 12.52
CA PHE A 5 -2.27 -19.10 13.41
C PHE A 5 -2.11 -20.25 14.41
N ARG A 6 -2.77 -21.40 14.21
CA ARG A 6 -2.84 -22.47 15.24
C ARG A 6 -1.47 -22.99 15.72
N ASN A 7 -0.43 -22.84 14.90
CA ASN A 7 0.94 -23.28 15.20
C ASN A 7 1.96 -22.12 15.25
N LEU A 8 1.52 -20.86 15.30
CA LEU A 8 2.42 -19.71 15.24
C LEU A 8 2.75 -19.18 16.65
N PRO A 9 4.02 -18.82 16.95
CA PRO A 9 4.34 -18.03 18.14
C PRO A 9 3.46 -16.78 18.20
N ASN A 10 2.94 -16.44 19.39
CA ASN A 10 2.00 -15.32 19.58
C ASN A 10 2.58 -13.99 19.03
N GLU A 11 3.87 -13.75 19.25
CA GLU A 11 4.56 -12.57 18.73
C GLU A 11 4.56 -12.51 17.19
N ALA A 12 4.83 -13.63 16.51
CA ALA A 12 4.80 -13.70 15.05
C ALA A 12 3.37 -13.48 14.51
N ALA A 13 2.35 -13.99 15.21
CA ALA A 13 0.96 -13.78 14.81
C ALA A 13 0.55 -12.30 14.90
N GLN A 14 0.97 -11.61 15.97
CA GLN A 14 0.74 -10.18 16.14
C GLN A 14 1.46 -9.34 15.07
N GLN A 15 2.72 -9.69 14.75
CA GLN A 15 3.47 -9.00 13.70
C GLN A 15 2.84 -9.20 12.31
N ILE A 16 2.37 -10.41 11.98
CA ILE A 16 1.65 -10.67 10.72
C ILE A 16 0.36 -9.85 10.63
N ASP A 17 -0.42 -9.79 11.71
CA ASP A 17 -1.66 -9.02 11.75
C ASP A 17 -1.39 -7.52 11.55
N ALA A 18 -0.41 -6.98 12.26
CA ALA A 18 0.00 -5.57 12.15
C ALA A 18 0.48 -5.22 10.73
N LEU A 19 1.34 -6.04 10.13
CA LEU A 19 1.83 -5.83 8.76
C LEU A 19 0.69 -5.96 7.73
N SER A 20 -0.22 -6.92 7.92
CA SER A 20 -1.39 -7.10 7.05
C SER A 20 -2.31 -5.89 7.10
N ARG A 21 -2.53 -5.35 8.29
CA ARG A 21 -3.33 -4.13 8.48
C ARG A 21 -2.66 -2.93 7.81
N LEU A 22 -1.35 -2.75 8.01
CA LEU A 22 -0.60 -1.67 7.39
C LEU A 22 -0.64 -1.74 5.86
N LEU A 23 -0.52 -2.94 5.26
CA LEU A 23 -0.66 -3.13 3.81
C LEU A 23 -2.02 -2.68 3.29
N TYR A 24 -3.08 -2.96 4.05
CA TYR A 24 -4.43 -2.52 3.71
C TYR A 24 -4.56 -1.00 3.80
N ASP A 25 -4.11 -0.40 4.90
CA ASP A 25 -4.24 1.05 5.11
C ASP A 25 -3.45 1.83 4.04
N LEU A 26 -2.21 1.42 3.72
CA LEU A 26 -1.43 2.02 2.62
C LEU A 26 -2.13 1.92 1.26
N ARG A 27 -2.82 0.80 1.00
CA ARG A 27 -3.58 0.61 -0.24
C ARG A 27 -4.78 1.56 -0.31
N GLU A 28 -5.51 1.73 0.79
CA GLU A 28 -6.68 2.60 0.83
C GLU A 28 -6.30 4.09 0.82
N ASP A 29 -5.22 4.47 1.49
CA ASP A 29 -4.71 5.85 1.44
C ASP A 29 -4.24 6.22 0.04
N ARG A 30 -3.51 5.32 -0.66
CA ARG A 30 -3.15 5.51 -2.07
C ARG A 30 -4.39 5.73 -2.94
N LYS A 31 -5.44 4.91 -2.76
CA LYS A 31 -6.69 5.07 -3.52
C LYS A 31 -7.35 6.41 -3.24
N ARG A 32 -7.39 6.85 -1.97
CA ARG A 32 -7.99 8.12 -1.59
C ARG A 32 -7.31 9.29 -2.28
N LEU A 33 -5.97 9.33 -2.28
CA LEU A 33 -5.19 10.38 -2.93
C LEU A 33 -5.47 10.46 -4.44
N LEU A 34 -5.57 9.31 -5.12
CA LEU A 34 -5.81 9.27 -6.56
C LEU A 34 -7.28 9.58 -6.93
N ALA A 35 -8.21 9.20 -6.07
CA ALA A 35 -9.64 9.43 -6.27
C ALA A 35 -10.00 10.93 -6.29
N GLU A 36 -9.26 11.77 -5.55
CA GLU A 36 -9.44 13.23 -5.57
C GLU A 36 -9.30 13.82 -6.98
N PHE A 37 -8.46 13.22 -7.81
CA PHE A 37 -8.26 13.63 -9.20
C PHE A 37 -9.00 12.72 -10.19
N GLY A 38 -9.78 11.74 -9.73
CA GLY A 38 -10.44 10.75 -10.60
C GLY A 38 -9.45 9.86 -11.37
N ALA A 39 -8.26 9.60 -10.80
CA ALA A 39 -7.25 8.74 -11.40
C ALA A 39 -7.35 7.31 -10.83
N ALA A 40 -7.19 6.29 -11.68
CA ALA A 40 -7.20 4.89 -11.26
C ALA A 40 -5.86 4.43 -10.65
N ASP A 41 -4.77 5.02 -11.13
CA ASP A 41 -3.40 4.77 -10.70
C ASP A 41 -2.52 6.02 -10.91
N GLU A 42 -1.26 5.93 -10.47
CA GLU A 42 -0.29 7.01 -10.56
C GLU A 42 0.02 7.41 -12.00
N ALA A 43 0.02 6.45 -12.93
CA ALA A 43 0.31 6.72 -14.34
C ALA A 43 -0.84 7.51 -14.99
N ALA A 44 -2.09 7.16 -14.66
CA ALA A 44 -3.26 7.89 -15.07
C ALA A 44 -3.25 9.33 -14.52
N LEU A 45 -2.89 9.53 -13.25
CA LEU A 45 -2.76 10.88 -12.70
C LEU A 45 -1.70 11.71 -13.42
N LEU A 46 -0.52 11.13 -13.65
CA LEU A 46 0.56 11.82 -14.36
C LEU A 46 0.18 12.19 -15.80
N ALA A 47 -0.53 11.30 -16.51
CA ALA A 47 -1.00 11.57 -17.87
C ALA A 47 -1.97 12.77 -17.90
N ARG A 48 -2.86 12.88 -16.91
CA ARG A 48 -3.83 13.98 -16.79
C ARG A 48 -3.16 15.31 -16.44
N ILE A 49 -2.13 15.28 -15.59
CA ILE A 49 -1.27 16.45 -15.32
C ILE A 49 -0.59 16.90 -16.62
N ALA A 50 0.04 15.97 -17.35
CA ALA A 50 0.75 16.29 -18.60
C ALA A 50 -0.19 16.82 -19.71
N ALA A 51 -1.44 16.37 -19.73
CA ALA A 51 -2.48 16.86 -20.63
C ALA A 51 -3.09 18.21 -20.21
N GLY A 52 -2.77 18.70 -19.00
CA GLY A 52 -3.37 19.92 -18.44
C GLY A 52 -4.84 19.76 -18.03
N GLU A 53 -5.32 18.53 -17.81
CA GLU A 53 -6.70 18.26 -17.39
C GLU A 53 -6.92 18.54 -15.90
N VAL A 54 -5.85 18.57 -15.11
CA VAL A 54 -5.84 18.94 -13.69
C VAL A 54 -4.68 19.90 -13.46
N ASP A 55 -4.85 20.80 -12.48
CA ASP A 55 -3.77 21.69 -12.08
C ASP A 55 -2.58 20.88 -11.56
N GLU A 56 -1.37 21.25 -11.99
CA GLU A 56 -0.13 20.57 -11.58
C GLU A 56 0.00 20.51 -10.07
N HIS A 57 -0.39 21.58 -9.37
CA HIS A 57 -0.44 21.62 -7.91
C HIS A 57 -1.90 21.65 -7.45
N PRO A 58 -2.32 20.76 -6.51
CA PRO A 58 -1.50 19.81 -5.75
C PRO A 58 -1.37 18.40 -6.40
N ALA A 59 -1.75 18.24 -7.68
CA ALA A 59 -1.84 16.91 -8.30
C ALA A 59 -0.49 16.17 -8.37
N TYR A 60 0.61 16.88 -8.62
CA TYR A 60 1.94 16.30 -8.71
C TYR A 60 2.43 15.81 -7.34
N GLU A 61 2.17 16.55 -6.27
CA GLU A 61 2.46 16.10 -4.90
C GLU A 61 1.69 14.82 -4.56
N HIS A 62 0.41 14.76 -4.95
CA HIS A 62 -0.41 13.57 -4.73
C HIS A 62 0.06 12.38 -5.57
N TYR A 63 0.54 12.60 -6.79
CA TYR A 63 1.20 11.58 -7.60
C TYR A 63 2.47 11.04 -6.92
N VAL A 64 3.35 11.92 -6.43
CA VAL A 64 4.58 11.52 -5.73
C VAL A 64 4.25 10.78 -4.41
N ALA A 65 3.26 11.26 -3.66
CA ALA A 65 2.79 10.61 -2.45
C ALA A 65 2.24 9.21 -2.75
N ALA A 66 1.38 9.06 -3.77
CA ALA A 66 0.83 7.77 -4.17
C ALA A 66 1.94 6.78 -4.59
N LYS A 67 2.94 7.22 -5.35
CA LYS A 67 4.11 6.41 -5.68
C LYS A 67 4.90 5.97 -4.45
N THR A 68 5.06 6.88 -3.49
CA THR A 68 5.77 6.61 -2.24
C THR A 68 5.01 5.56 -1.43
N LEU A 69 3.68 5.68 -1.31
CA LEU A 69 2.83 4.69 -0.65
C LEU A 69 2.91 3.32 -1.33
N THR A 70 2.91 3.26 -2.66
CA THR A 70 3.10 2.02 -3.42
C THR A 70 4.45 1.38 -3.12
N HIS A 71 5.54 2.16 -3.13
CA HIS A 71 6.86 1.66 -2.81
C HIS A 71 6.96 1.14 -1.38
N THR A 72 6.48 1.91 -0.40
CA THR A 72 6.42 1.49 1.00
C THR A 72 5.62 0.21 1.16
N ARG A 73 4.48 0.08 0.46
CA ARG A 73 3.65 -1.13 0.51
C ARG A 73 4.41 -2.36 0.03
N GLU A 74 5.18 -2.26 -1.05
CA GLU A 74 5.99 -3.41 -1.52
C GLU A 74 7.12 -3.76 -0.53
N THR A 75 7.74 -2.77 0.12
CA THR A 75 8.71 -3.00 1.20
C THR A 75 8.08 -3.76 2.38
N ILE A 76 6.91 -3.31 2.86
CA ILE A 76 6.16 -3.99 3.93
C ILE A 76 5.72 -5.39 3.50
N ARG A 77 5.35 -5.57 2.23
CA ARG A 77 4.97 -6.88 1.69
C ARG A 77 6.14 -7.85 1.72
N GLU A 78 7.34 -7.40 1.40
CA GLU A 78 8.55 -8.23 1.48
C GLU A 78 8.90 -8.56 2.94
N GLN A 79 8.72 -7.61 3.88
CA GLN A 79 8.88 -7.90 5.31
C GLN A 79 7.89 -8.98 5.80
N LEU A 80 6.61 -8.88 5.40
CA LEU A 80 5.61 -9.89 5.73
C LEU A 80 5.98 -11.26 5.12
N ARG A 81 6.46 -11.27 3.88
CA ARG A 81 6.92 -12.49 3.21
C ARG A 81 8.08 -13.14 3.97
N ALA A 82 9.09 -12.36 4.34
CA ALA A 82 10.24 -12.84 5.09
C ALA A 82 9.82 -13.41 6.45
N LEU A 83 8.89 -12.75 7.14
CA LEU A 83 8.35 -13.22 8.40
C LEU A 83 7.62 -14.56 8.24
N LEU A 84 6.77 -14.71 7.22
CA LEU A 84 6.05 -15.96 6.94
C LEU A 84 7.02 -17.13 6.66
N LEU A 85 8.05 -16.90 5.83
CA LEU A 85 9.08 -17.90 5.55
C LEU A 85 9.84 -18.31 6.81
N ALA A 86 10.14 -17.37 7.71
CA ALA A 86 10.81 -17.65 8.97
C ALA A 86 9.96 -18.52 9.92
N GLN A 87 8.64 -18.53 9.76
CA GLN A 87 7.74 -19.39 10.52
C GLN A 87 7.45 -20.74 9.84
N GLY A 88 8.08 -21.03 8.70
CA GLY A 88 7.91 -22.28 7.96
C GLY A 88 6.62 -22.36 7.14
N ALA A 89 6.03 -21.21 6.77
CA ALA A 89 4.89 -21.11 5.87
C ALA A 89 5.31 -20.89 4.40
#